data_AF-A0A0D6L7S4-F1
#
_entry.id   AF-A0A0D6L7S4-F1
#
_cell.length_a   1.000
_cell.length_b   1.000
_cell.length_c   1.000
_cell.angle_alpha   90.00
_cell.angle_beta   90.00
_cell.angle_gamma   90.00
#
_symmetry.space_group_name_H-M   'P 1'
#
loop_
_entity.id
_entity.type
_entity.pdbx_description
1 polymer ?
#
loop_
_entity_poly.entity_id
_entity_poly.type
_entity_poly.pdbx_seq_one_letter_code
_entity_poly.pdbx_strand_id
1 'polypeptide(L)'
;MISLDFLPGVDRKRIYANEILFDKHKNYAGFDENEPTSDSGSKDVGKPAVMGLLKKQGYKHVVMVGDGATDLEASPPADAFIGFGGNQIREAVRARADWYVTDFDVLRKALE
;
A
#
# COMPACT_ATOMS: atom_id res chain seq x y z
N MET A 1 -11.21 -6.45 -12.91
CA MET A 1 -10.08 -7.03 -12.14
C MET A 1 -8.79 -6.59 -12.82
N ILE A 2 -7.97 -5.75 -12.16
CA ILE A 2 -6.55 -5.68 -12.54
C ILE A 2 -6.01 -7.06 -12.18
N SER A 3 -5.69 -7.90 -13.17
CA SER A 3 -5.14 -9.24 -12.92
C SER A 3 -3.81 -9.05 -12.21
N LEU A 4 -3.72 -9.39 -10.93
CA LEU A 4 -2.50 -9.26 -10.13
C LEU A 4 -1.45 -10.33 -10.47
N ASP A 5 -1.71 -11.14 -11.50
CA ASP A 5 -0.85 -12.25 -11.94
C ASP A 5 0.49 -11.76 -12.53
N PHE A 6 0.68 -10.44 -12.66
CA PHE A 6 1.91 -9.80 -13.13
C PHE A 6 2.92 -9.45 -12.03
N LEU A 7 2.70 -9.82 -10.76
CA LEU A 7 3.66 -9.58 -9.67
C LEU A 7 4.54 -10.82 -9.43
N PRO A 8 5.62 -11.04 -10.21
CA PRO A 8 6.47 -12.21 -10.05
C PRO A 8 7.13 -12.20 -8.67
N GLY A 9 7.01 -13.31 -7.94
CA GLY A 9 7.69 -13.51 -6.66
C GLY A 9 6.92 -13.05 -5.41
N VAL A 10 5.68 -12.56 -5.55
CA VAL A 10 4.81 -12.21 -4.40
C VAL A 10 3.72 -13.27 -4.22
N ASP A 11 3.66 -13.91 -3.03
CA ASP A 11 2.58 -14.82 -2.68
C ASP A 11 1.24 -14.05 -2.66
N ARG A 12 0.21 -14.60 -3.31
CA ARG A 12 -1.15 -14.01 -3.35
C ARG A 12 -1.72 -13.73 -1.96
N LYS A 13 -1.34 -14.51 -0.94
CA LYS A 13 -1.74 -14.28 0.46
C LYS A 13 -1.19 -13.00 1.07
N ARG A 14 -0.24 -12.34 0.39
CA ARG A 14 0.39 -11.09 0.81
C ARG A 14 -0.12 -9.88 0.00
N ILE A 15 -1.14 -10.09 -0.83
CA ILE A 15 -1.77 -9.01 -1.60
C ILE A 15 -3.04 -8.59 -0.88
N TYR A 16 -3.11 -7.30 -0.54
CA TYR A 16 -4.27 -6.66 0.08
C TYR A 16 -4.75 -5.57 -0.87
N ALA A 17 -5.95 -5.71 -1.41
CA ALA A 17 -6.53 -4.79 -2.38
C ALA A 17 -8.05 -4.92 -2.39
N ASN A 18 -8.75 -3.86 -2.84
CA ASN A 18 -10.19 -3.92 -3.00
C ASN A 18 -10.58 -4.94 -4.07
N GLU A 19 -11.57 -5.76 -3.73
CA GLU A 19 -12.19 -6.66 -4.68
C GLU A 19 -13.32 -5.95 -5.41
N ILE A 20 -13.27 -5.95 -6.75
CA ILE A 20 -14.34 -5.39 -7.58
C ILE A 20 -15.34 -6.52 -7.87
N LEU A 21 -16.60 -6.28 -7.56
CA LEU A 21 -17.68 -7.24 -7.74
C LEU A 21 -18.32 -7.07 -9.13
N PHE A 22 -18.69 -8.21 -9.72
CA PHE A 22 -19.36 -8.26 -11.02
C PHE A 22 -20.66 -9.07 -10.91
N ASP A 23 -21.71 -8.61 -11.60
CA ASP A 23 -22.96 -9.37 -11.67
C ASP A 23 -22.82 -10.60 -12.59
N LYS A 24 -23.89 -11.39 -12.67
CA LYS A 24 -23.98 -12.57 -13.56
C LYS A 24 -23.78 -12.25 -15.06
N HIS A 25 -23.88 -10.97 -15.45
CA HIS A 25 -23.70 -10.47 -16.81
C HIS A 25 -22.32 -9.83 -17.03
N LYS A 26 -21.41 -9.90 -16.03
CA LYS A 26 -20.08 -9.26 -16.02
C LYS A 26 -20.12 -7.74 -16.01
N ASN A 27 -21.24 -7.13 -15.65
CA ASN A 27 -21.29 -5.68 -15.41
C ASN A 27 -20.70 -5.37 -14.04
N TYR A 28 -20.13 -4.17 -13.90
CA TYR A 28 -19.70 -3.64 -12.60
C TYR A 28 -20.88 -3.64 -11.63
N ALA A 29 -20.72 -4.30 -10.48
CA ALA A 29 -21.75 -4.45 -9.46
C ALA A 29 -21.36 -3.82 -8.11
N GLY A 30 -20.22 -3.13 -8.04
CA GLY A 30 -19.68 -2.54 -6.82
C GLY A 30 -18.28 -3.05 -6.50
N PHE A 31 -17.89 -2.89 -5.23
CA PHE A 31 -16.68 -3.46 -4.66
C PHE A 31 -17.02 -4.08 -3.30
N ASP A 32 -16.18 -4.98 -2.78
CA ASP A 32 -16.39 -5.55 -1.45
C ASP A 32 -16.09 -4.50 -0.38
N GLU A 33 -17.13 -4.06 0.33
CA GLU A 33 -17.05 -3.08 1.40
C GLU A 33 -16.41 -3.66 2.69
N ASN A 34 -16.30 -4.99 2.81
CA ASN A 34 -15.73 -5.64 3.99
C ASN A 34 -14.19 -5.77 3.92
N GLU A 35 -13.59 -5.56 2.75
CA GLU A 35 -12.14 -5.56 2.62
C GLU A 35 -11.54 -4.39 3.42
N PRO A 36 -10.47 -4.58 4.21
CA PRO A 36 -9.87 -3.49 4.98
C PRO A 36 -9.49 -2.29 4.10
N THR A 37 -9.16 -2.50 2.83
CA THR A 37 -8.79 -1.44 1.88
C THR A 37 -9.98 -0.67 1.27
N SER A 38 -11.23 -1.05 1.60
CA SER A 38 -12.46 -0.55 0.97
C SER A 38 -12.76 0.91 1.31
N ASP A 39 -12.18 1.39 2.41
CA ASP A 39 -12.31 2.74 2.93
C ASP A 39 -10.94 3.37 3.23
N SER A 40 -10.88 4.70 3.29
CA SER A 40 -9.68 5.49 3.58
C SER A 40 -9.99 6.64 4.54
N GLY A 41 -9.04 7.02 5.39
CA GLY A 41 -9.17 8.19 6.27
C GLY A 41 -9.33 7.90 7.77
N SER A 42 -9.30 6.63 8.19
CA SER A 42 -9.13 6.26 9.60
C SER A 42 -7.97 5.29 9.78
N LYS A 43 -7.44 5.17 11.01
CA LYS A 43 -6.32 4.28 11.32
C LYS A 43 -6.68 2.79 11.24
N ASP A 44 -7.98 2.48 11.21
CA ASP A 44 -8.51 1.10 11.25
C ASP A 44 -9.02 0.61 9.90
N VAL A 45 -8.90 1.43 8.84
CA VAL A 45 -9.23 1.09 7.45
C VAL A 45 -8.04 1.39 6.53
N GLY A 46 -8.14 1.02 5.26
CA GLY A 46 -7.16 1.28 4.23
C GLY A 46 -5.82 0.56 4.43
N LYS A 47 -4.78 1.21 3.92
CA LYS A 47 -3.37 0.81 4.11
C LYS A 47 -2.96 0.79 5.60
N PRO A 48 -3.37 1.74 6.47
CA PRO A 48 -3.12 1.65 7.91
C PRO A 48 -3.59 0.34 8.56
N ALA A 49 -4.79 -0.14 8.22
CA ALA A 49 -5.33 -1.39 8.75
C ALA A 49 -4.46 -2.61 8.39
N VAL A 50 -3.99 -2.67 7.13
CA VAL A 50 -3.08 -3.72 6.66
C VAL A 50 -1.76 -3.66 7.42
N MET A 51 -1.18 -2.47 7.61
CA MET A 51 0.04 -2.33 8.41
C MET A 51 -0.17 -2.82 9.84
N GLY A 52 -1.31 -2.49 10.47
CA GLY A 52 -1.69 -2.99 11.79
C GLY A 52 -1.85 -4.51 11.85
N LEU A 53 -2.43 -5.12 10.81
CA LEU A 53 -2.55 -6.57 10.68
C LEU A 53 -1.17 -7.24 10.62
N LEU A 54 -0.24 -6.71 9.81
CA LEU A 54 1.14 -7.25 9.73
C LEU A 54 1.84 -7.15 11.09
N LYS A 55 1.71 -6.03 11.81
CA LYS A 55 2.27 -5.92 13.18
C LYS A 55 1.68 -6.99 14.12
N LYS A 56 0.37 -7.27 14.05
CA LYS A 56 -0.30 -8.34 14.81
C LYS A 56 0.18 -9.74 14.43
N GLN A 57 0.61 -9.95 13.19
CA GLN A 57 1.22 -11.22 12.74
C GLN A 57 2.67 -11.41 13.24
N GLY A 58 3.24 -10.44 13.95
CA GLY A 58 4.55 -10.55 14.59
C GLY A 58 5.70 -9.89 13.81
N TYR A 59 5.41 -9.16 12.73
CA TYR A 59 6.43 -8.36 12.06
C TYR A 59 6.91 -7.23 12.99
N LYS A 60 8.20 -7.25 13.33
CA LYS A 60 8.79 -6.25 14.25
C LYS A 60 8.94 -4.88 13.60
N HIS A 61 9.35 -4.87 12.34
CA HIS A 61 9.58 -3.69 11.53
C HIS A 61 8.77 -3.80 10.23
N VAL A 62 7.89 -2.84 10.00
CA VAL A 62 7.05 -2.73 8.80
C VAL A 62 7.32 -1.35 8.19
N VAL A 63 7.80 -1.34 6.94
CA VAL A 63 8.10 -0.10 6.21
C VAL A 63 7.11 0.03 5.07
N MET A 64 6.42 1.17 5.00
CA MET A 64 5.53 1.49 3.91
C MET A 64 6.31 2.22 2.80
N VAL A 65 6.10 1.82 1.54
CA VAL A 65 6.70 2.48 0.37
C VAL A 65 5.60 2.87 -0.61
N GLY A 66 5.55 4.14 -1.01
CA GLY A 66 4.54 4.60 -1.98
C GLY A 66 4.66 6.08 -2.34
N ASP A 67 3.94 6.52 -3.37
CA ASP A 67 3.98 7.90 -3.85
C ASP A 67 2.88 8.78 -3.24
N GLY A 68 1.82 8.17 -2.72
CA GLY A 68 0.56 8.82 -2.40
C GLY A 68 0.42 9.27 -0.95
N ALA A 69 -0.55 10.15 -0.72
CA ALA A 69 -0.93 10.57 0.63
C ALA A 69 -1.47 9.40 1.47
N THR A 70 -2.18 8.45 0.86
CA THR A 70 -2.69 7.26 1.56
C THR A 70 -1.58 6.29 1.97
N ASP A 71 -0.45 6.28 1.25
CA ASP A 71 0.74 5.53 1.67
C ASP A 71 1.40 6.19 2.89
N LEU A 72 1.56 7.51 2.84
CA LEU A 72 2.08 8.30 3.95
C LEU A 72 1.23 8.13 5.22
N GLU A 73 -0.10 8.14 5.10
CA GLU A 73 -1.03 7.96 6.21
C GLU A 73 -0.92 6.58 6.90
N ALA A 74 -0.32 5.58 6.24
CA ALA A 74 -0.10 4.27 6.82
C ALA A 74 1.06 4.23 7.83
N SER A 75 1.78 5.34 8.02
CA SER A 75 2.81 5.52 9.03
C SER A 75 2.40 6.64 10.01
N PRO A 76 1.96 6.33 11.24
CA PRO A 76 1.76 5.00 11.84
C PRO A 76 0.49 4.26 11.31
N PRO A 77 0.41 2.90 11.39
CA PRO A 77 1.20 2.02 12.25
C PRO A 77 2.45 1.36 11.63
N ALA A 78 2.78 1.65 10.37
CA ALA A 78 4.12 1.36 9.87
C ALA A 78 5.18 2.08 10.74
N ASP A 79 6.37 1.49 10.83
CA ASP A 79 7.48 2.03 11.62
C ASP A 79 8.25 3.12 10.86
N ALA A 80 8.15 3.13 9.53
CA ALA A 80 8.71 4.16 8.67
C ALA A 80 7.95 4.23 7.34
N PHE A 81 8.00 5.39 6.70
CA PHE A 81 7.49 5.60 5.35
C PHE A 81 8.58 6.11 4.41
N ILE A 82 8.76 5.40 3.29
CA ILE A 82 9.62 5.79 2.18
C ILE A 82 8.73 6.31 1.05
N GLY A 83 8.79 7.62 0.79
CA GLY A 83 8.10 8.22 -0.34
C GLY A 83 8.82 7.90 -1.65
N PHE A 84 8.06 7.46 -2.66
CA PHE A 84 8.58 7.16 -3.98
C PHE A 84 8.08 8.15 -5.03
N GLY A 85 9.00 8.86 -5.69
CA GLY A 85 8.70 9.91 -6.65
C GLY A 85 9.14 9.63 -8.09
N GLY A 86 9.51 8.38 -8.42
CA GLY A 86 10.10 8.08 -9.73
C GLY A 86 9.17 8.32 -10.93
N ASN A 87 7.85 8.25 -10.70
CA ASN A 87 6.85 8.52 -11.73
C ASN A 87 6.24 9.92 -11.57
N GLN A 88 5.91 10.31 -10.34
CA GLN A 88 5.30 11.59 -10.04
C GLN A 88 5.78 12.07 -8.67
N ILE A 89 6.31 13.30 -8.62
CA ILE A 89 6.68 13.94 -7.35
C ILE A 89 5.45 14.68 -6.81
N ARG A 90 5.02 14.28 -5.61
CA ARG A 90 3.97 14.96 -4.84
C ARG A 90 4.65 15.67 -3.66
N GLU A 91 4.83 16.98 -3.75
CA GLU A 91 5.59 17.75 -2.74
C GLU A 91 5.04 17.57 -1.32
N ALA A 92 3.71 17.48 -1.16
CA ALA A 92 3.10 17.22 0.13
C ALA A 92 3.49 15.84 0.72
N VAL A 93 3.79 14.84 -0.11
CA VAL A 93 4.28 13.52 0.35
C VAL A 93 5.77 13.59 0.61
N ARG A 94 6.54 14.17 -0.31
CA ARG A 94 7.98 14.36 -0.18
C ARG A 94 8.38 15.09 1.09
N ALA A 95 7.68 16.16 1.44
CA ALA A 95 7.96 16.97 2.61
C ALA A 95 7.69 16.24 3.95
N ARG A 96 6.94 15.13 3.93
CA ARG A 96 6.50 14.40 5.14
C ARG A 96 7.05 12.98 5.22
N ALA A 97 7.79 12.52 4.21
CA ALA A 97 8.37 11.19 4.22
C ALA A 97 9.63 11.13 5.10
N ASP A 98 9.83 10.02 5.82
CA ASP A 98 11.05 9.79 6.60
C ASP A 98 12.27 9.70 5.66
N TRP A 99 12.04 9.10 4.49
CA TRP A 99 12.99 9.07 3.39
C TRP A 99 12.24 9.21 2.06
N TYR A 100 12.87 9.85 1.07
CA TYR A 100 12.28 10.05 -0.24
C TYR A 100 13.28 9.67 -1.33
N VAL A 101 12.83 8.83 -2.28
CA VAL A 101 13.64 8.40 -3.42
C VAL A 101 12.85 8.57 -4.71
N THR A 102 13.56 8.81 -5.80
CA THR A 102 12.96 8.92 -7.15
C THR A 102 13.42 7.80 -8.08
N ASP A 103 14.19 6.84 -7.57
CA ASP A 103 14.77 5.77 -8.36
C ASP A 103 14.87 4.49 -7.52
N PHE A 104 14.47 3.36 -8.09
CA PHE A 104 14.48 2.07 -7.38
C PHE A 104 15.88 1.54 -7.12
N ASP A 105 16.90 1.89 -7.94
CA ASP A 105 18.28 1.49 -7.67
C ASP A 105 18.84 2.14 -6.42
N VAL A 106 18.39 3.35 -6.08
CA VAL A 106 18.75 4.00 -4.81
C VAL A 106 18.19 3.19 -3.64
N LEU A 107 16.92 2.77 -3.74
CA LEU A 107 16.28 1.95 -2.71
C LEU A 107 16.97 0.58 -2.59
N ARG A 108 17.23 -0.10 -3.72
CA ARG A 108 17.88 -1.41 -3.76
C ARG A 108 19.27 -1.36 -3.11
N LYS A 109 20.13 -0.43 -3.54
CA LYS A 109 21.51 -0.32 -3.02
C LYS A 109 21.59 -0.01 -1.53
N ALA A 110 20.58 0.64 -0.97
CA ALA A 110 20.54 0.95 0.46
C ALA A 110 20.07 -0.23 1.34
N LEU A 111 19.44 -1.24 0.73
CA LEU A 111 18.90 -2.43 1.40
C LEU A 111 19.77 -3.69 1.18
N GLU A 112 20.83 -3.57 0.37
CA GLU A 112 21.90 -4.57 0.20
C GLU A 112 22.90 -4.51 1.37
#